data_AF-Q2VMY7-F1
#
_entry.id   AF-Q2VMY7-F1
#
_cell.length_a   1.000
_cell.length_b   1.000
_cell.length_c   1.000
_cell.angle_alpha   90.00
_cell.angle_beta   90.00
_cell.angle_gamma   90.00
#
_symmetry.space_group_name_H-M   'P 1'
#
loop_
_entity.id
_entity.type
_entity.pdbx_description
1 polymer ?
#
loop_
_entity_poly.entity_id
_entity_poly.type
_entity_poly.pdbx_seq_one_letter_code
_entity_poly.pdbx_strand_id
1 'polypeptide(L)'
;NNRLKRLLDLGAPEIIVNNEKRMLQEAVDSLFDNGRRGRPVTGPGNRPLKSLSDMLKGKQGRFRQNLLGKRVDYSGRSVIVVGPQLKLHQCGLPKQMALELFKPFVMKRLVDLDHAQNIKSAKRMVERQRSVVWDVLEEVITEHPVLLNRAPTLHRLGIQAFEPQLVEGKAIQIHPLVCTAFN
;
A
#
# COMPACT_ATOMS: atom_id res chain seq x y z
N ASN A 1 0.56 10.65 38.22
CA ASN A 1 1.77 11.50 38.30
C ASN A 1 1.48 12.87 38.91
N ASN A 2 0.72 13.75 38.24
CA ASN A 2 0.40 15.08 38.80
C ASN A 2 -0.34 15.01 40.15
N ARG A 3 -1.25 14.04 40.31
CA ARG A 3 -1.92 13.77 41.60
C ARG A 3 -0.94 13.30 42.68
N LEU A 4 -0.06 12.35 42.36
CA LEU A 4 1.00 11.90 43.27
C LEU A 4 1.88 13.05 43.76
N LYS A 5 2.31 13.96 42.87
CA LYS A 5 3.07 15.16 43.26
C LYS A 5 2.33 15.97 44.32
N ARG A 6 1.06 16.31 44.07
CA ARG A 6 0.23 17.05 45.03
C ARG A 6 0.09 16.33 46.37
N LEU A 7 -0.06 15.00 46.37
CA LEU A 7 -0.18 14.23 47.61
C LEU A 7 1.10 14.27 48.44
N LEU A 8 2.26 14.29 47.79
CA LEU A 8 3.55 14.47 48.47
C LEU A 8 3.67 15.89 49.04
N ASP A 9 3.30 16.91 48.27
CA ASP A 9 3.35 18.32 48.70
C ASP A 9 2.44 18.59 49.91
N LEU A 10 1.30 17.91 49.99
CA LEU A 10 0.34 18.02 51.10
C LEU A 10 0.69 17.16 52.32
N GLY A 11 1.78 16.38 52.27
CA GLY A 11 2.16 15.47 53.37
C GLY A 11 1.12 14.37 53.61
N ALA A 12 0.50 13.84 52.54
CA ALA A 12 -0.54 12.82 52.66
C ALA A 12 0.00 11.52 53.33
N PRO A 13 -0.84 10.80 54.09
CA PRO A 13 -0.46 9.53 54.73
C PRO A 13 0.18 8.53 53.78
N GLU A 14 1.14 7.76 54.29
CA GLU A 14 1.98 6.85 53.49
C GLU A 14 1.16 5.82 52.71
N ILE A 15 0.07 5.29 53.29
CA ILE A 15 -0.82 4.33 52.65
C ILE A 15 -1.41 4.90 51.35
N ILE A 16 -1.84 6.16 51.36
CA ILE A 16 -2.43 6.84 50.20
C ILE A 16 -1.36 7.06 49.12
N VAL A 17 -0.17 7.52 49.53
CA VAL A 17 0.97 7.72 48.64
C VAL A 17 1.40 6.40 47.98
N ASN A 18 1.45 5.31 48.73
CA ASN A 18 1.83 3.98 48.22
C ASN A 18 0.78 3.43 47.23
N ASN A 19 -0.52 3.64 47.48
CA ASN A 19 -1.56 3.27 46.53
C ASN A 19 -1.48 4.08 45.22
N GLU A 20 -1.25 5.40 45.31
CA GLU A 20 -1.10 6.25 44.13
C GLU A 20 0.17 5.91 43.32
N LYS A 21 1.28 5.54 43.99
CA LYS A 21 2.48 4.99 43.34
C LYS A 21 2.16 3.69 42.59
N ARG A 22 1.40 2.78 43.19
CA ARG A 22 0.96 1.53 42.54
C ARG A 22 0.12 1.82 41.29
N MET A 23 -0.87 2.71 41.39
CA MET A 23 -1.70 3.11 40.24
C MET A 23 -0.87 3.75 39.13
N LEU A 24 0.13 4.57 39.48
CA LEU A 24 1.04 5.16 38.50
C LEU A 24 1.87 4.08 37.79
N GLN A 25 2.38 3.09 38.52
CA GLN A 25 3.10 1.96 37.93
C GLN A 25 2.21 1.18 36.96
N GLU A 26 0.98 0.85 37.35
CA GLU A 26 0.03 0.12 36.50
C GLU A 26 -0.34 0.90 35.23
N ALA A 27 -0.44 2.23 35.30
CA ALA A 27 -0.66 3.09 34.14
C ALA A 27 0.53 3.09 33.18
N VAL A 28 1.76 3.10 33.70
CA VAL A 28 2.99 3.03 32.89
C VAL A 28 3.16 1.64 32.27
N ASP A 29 2.90 0.58 33.03
CA ASP A 29 2.92 -0.80 32.53
C ASP A 29 1.93 -0.94 31.36
N SER A 30 0.72 -0.41 31.51
CA SER A 30 -0.31 -0.45 30.45
C SER A 30 0.05 0.38 29.22
N LEU A 31 0.81 1.47 29.38
CA LEU A 31 1.30 2.27 28.25
C LEU A 31 2.32 1.48 27.40
N PHE A 32 3.26 0.79 28.06
CA PHE A 32 4.33 0.06 27.39
C PHE A 32 3.88 -1.31 26.86
N ASP A 33 3.16 -2.10 27.67
CA ASP A 33 2.71 -3.46 27.33
C ASP A 33 1.40 -3.81 28.07
N ASN A 34 0.27 -3.40 27.46
CA ASN A 34 -1.06 -3.54 28.05
C ASN A 34 -1.49 -5.02 28.13
N GLY A 35 -1.85 -5.48 29.33
CA GLY A 35 -2.26 -6.86 29.55
C GLY A 35 -1.13 -7.84 29.79
N ARG A 36 0.14 -7.39 29.84
CA ARG A 36 1.26 -8.23 30.29
C ARG A 36 1.13 -8.62 31.76
N ARG A 37 0.57 -7.73 32.58
CA ARG A 37 0.31 -7.96 34.01
C ARG A 37 -1.12 -7.54 34.33
N GLY A 38 -1.91 -8.47 34.88
CA GLY A 38 -3.30 -8.22 35.25
C GLY A 38 -4.26 -8.12 34.05
N ARG A 39 -5.43 -7.55 34.28
CA ARG A 39 -6.43 -7.33 33.23
C ARG A 39 -6.03 -6.12 32.37
N PRO A 40 -6.13 -6.20 31.04
CA PRO A 40 -5.79 -5.09 30.18
C PRO A 40 -6.74 -3.91 30.42
N VAL A 41 -6.19 -2.70 30.29
CA VAL A 41 -6.99 -1.48 30.32
C VAL A 41 -7.83 -1.44 29.04
N THR A 42 -9.15 -1.34 29.23
CA THR A 42 -10.14 -1.30 28.15
C THR A 42 -10.68 0.10 27.92
N GLY A 43 -10.87 0.46 26.66
CA GLY A 43 -11.60 1.66 26.26
C GLY A 43 -13.11 1.41 26.13
N PRO A 44 -13.83 2.34 25.49
CA PRO A 44 -15.25 2.18 25.19
C PRO A 44 -15.55 0.86 24.47
N GLY A 45 -16.65 0.20 24.85
CA GLY A 45 -17.04 -1.10 24.29
C GLY A 45 -16.15 -2.26 24.75
N ASN A 46 -15.49 -2.15 25.91
CA ASN A 46 -14.61 -3.18 26.49
C ASN A 46 -13.46 -3.64 25.58
N ARG A 47 -13.06 -2.81 24.60
CA ARG A 47 -11.93 -3.14 23.73
C ARG A 47 -10.60 -2.81 24.42
N PRO A 48 -9.64 -3.74 24.50
CA PRO A 48 -8.33 -3.44 25.06
C PRO A 48 -7.62 -2.36 24.24
N LEU A 49 -7.01 -1.40 24.94
CA LEU A 49 -6.20 -0.36 24.30
C LEU A 49 -4.90 -0.97 23.77
N LYS A 50 -4.44 -0.50 22.60
CA LYS A 50 -3.15 -0.93 22.04
C LYS A 50 -2.01 -0.20 22.75
N SER A 51 -1.05 -0.94 23.28
CA SER A 51 0.18 -0.42 23.88
C SER A 51 1.27 -0.14 22.86
N LEU A 52 2.37 0.47 23.29
CA LEU A 52 3.56 0.67 22.45
C LEU A 52 4.12 -0.65 21.92
N SER A 53 4.12 -1.71 22.73
CA SER A 53 4.56 -3.05 22.32
C SER A 53 3.65 -3.65 21.24
N ASP A 54 2.33 -3.47 21.36
CA ASP A 54 1.35 -3.95 20.37
C ASP A 54 1.50 -3.24 19.03
N MET A 55 1.93 -1.98 19.03
CA MET A 55 2.21 -1.26 17.80
C MET A 55 3.37 -1.88 17.02
N LEU A 56 4.29 -2.59 17.67
CA LEU A 56 5.44 -3.21 17.03
C LEU A 56 5.20 -4.67 16.67
N LYS A 57 4.45 -5.41 17.49
CA LYS A 57 4.25 -6.86 17.37
C LYS A 57 3.06 -7.25 16.48
N GLY A 58 3.04 -8.51 16.05
CA GLY A 58 1.91 -9.10 15.32
C GLY A 58 1.80 -8.70 13.84
N LYS A 59 0.77 -9.22 13.16
CA LYS A 59 0.55 -9.01 11.72
C LYS A 59 0.25 -7.55 11.36
N GLN A 60 -0.43 -6.84 12.25
CA GLN A 60 -0.73 -5.40 12.12
C GLN A 60 0.35 -4.50 12.76
N GLY A 61 1.44 -5.07 13.27
CA GLY A 61 2.53 -4.31 13.85
C GLY A 61 3.36 -3.61 12.78
N ARG A 62 4.06 -2.54 13.19
CA ARG A 62 4.88 -1.70 12.30
C ARG A 62 5.89 -2.50 11.48
N PHE A 63 6.56 -3.49 12.07
CA PHE A 63 7.56 -4.29 11.35
C PHE A 63 6.95 -5.04 10.17
N ARG A 64 5.87 -5.79 10.40
CA ARG A 64 5.28 -6.65 9.36
C ARG A 64 4.44 -5.85 8.35
N GLN A 65 3.70 -4.85 8.81
CA GLN A 65 2.75 -4.13 7.96
C GLN A 65 3.36 -2.92 7.25
N ASN A 66 4.40 -2.27 7.82
CA ASN A 66 4.91 -1.00 7.30
C ASN A 66 6.39 -1.07 6.87
N LEU A 67 7.20 -1.98 7.43
CA LEU A 67 8.59 -2.11 7.05
C LEU A 67 8.78 -3.16 5.95
N LEU A 68 8.26 -4.38 6.15
CA LEU A 68 8.40 -5.48 5.18
C LEU A 68 7.44 -5.38 3.99
N GLY A 69 6.28 -4.75 4.17
CA GLY A 69 5.32 -4.47 3.11
C GLY A 69 4.96 -3.00 3.11
N LYS A 70 4.87 -2.39 1.93
CA LYS A 70 4.44 -1.00 1.76
C LYS A 70 3.48 -0.89 0.58
N ARG A 71 2.63 0.13 0.62
CA ARG A 71 1.92 0.56 -0.58
C ARG A 71 2.91 1.24 -1.51
N VAL A 72 2.77 1.01 -2.80
CA VAL A 72 3.67 1.52 -3.82
C VAL A 72 2.87 2.27 -4.87
N ASP A 73 3.42 3.40 -5.33
CA ASP A 73 2.90 4.14 -6.47
C ASP A 73 3.18 3.39 -7.78
N TYR A 74 2.59 3.85 -8.88
CA TYR A 74 2.70 3.20 -10.20
C TYR A 74 2.29 1.72 -10.18
N SER A 75 1.21 1.43 -9.45
CA SER A 75 0.63 0.09 -9.33
C SER A 75 -0.87 0.09 -9.61
N GLY A 76 -1.39 -1.04 -10.10
CA GLY A 76 -2.80 -1.23 -10.45
C GLY A 76 -3.27 -2.65 -10.17
N ARG A 77 -4.58 -2.85 -10.15
CA ARG A 77 -5.22 -4.17 -10.05
C ARG A 77 -6.47 -4.21 -10.91
N SER A 78 -6.68 -5.31 -11.63
CA SER A 78 -7.95 -5.60 -12.27
C SER A 78 -8.22 -7.10 -12.27
N VAL A 79 -9.41 -7.49 -12.75
CA VAL A 79 -9.77 -8.87 -13.05
C VAL A 79 -8.90 -9.39 -14.19
N ILE A 80 -8.51 -10.65 -14.11
CA ILE A 80 -7.75 -11.34 -15.15
C ILE A 80 -8.72 -12.12 -16.06
N VAL A 81 -8.47 -12.11 -17.35
CA VAL A 81 -9.15 -12.94 -18.36
C VAL A 81 -8.10 -13.65 -19.21
N VAL A 82 -8.50 -14.71 -19.89
CA VAL A 82 -7.60 -15.48 -20.76
C VAL A 82 -7.31 -14.69 -22.05
N GLY A 83 -6.04 -14.60 -22.44
CA GLY A 83 -5.59 -14.01 -23.71
C GLY A 83 -4.85 -15.03 -24.56
N PRO A 84 -5.55 -15.96 -25.24
CA PRO A 84 -4.93 -17.07 -25.97
C PRO A 84 -4.07 -16.62 -27.17
N GLN A 85 -4.29 -15.41 -27.68
CA GLN A 85 -3.56 -14.82 -28.81
C GLN A 85 -2.22 -14.16 -28.41
N LEU A 86 -1.96 -13.99 -27.11
CA LEU A 86 -0.72 -13.38 -26.62
C LEU A 86 0.46 -14.34 -26.81
N LYS A 87 1.67 -13.79 -26.98
CA LYS A 87 2.90 -14.58 -26.85
C LYS A 87 3.25 -14.79 -25.38
N LEU A 88 4.10 -15.77 -25.07
CA LEU A 88 4.44 -16.13 -23.68
C LEU A 88 5.00 -14.96 -22.86
N HIS A 89 5.73 -14.04 -23.49
CA HIS A 89 6.32 -12.85 -22.84
C HIS A 89 5.35 -11.65 -22.77
N GLN A 90 4.12 -11.76 -23.27
CA GLN A 90 3.19 -10.64 -23.39
C GLN A 90 2.03 -10.73 -22.40
N CYS A 91 1.48 -9.57 -22.02
CA CYS A 91 0.21 -9.46 -21.31
C CYS A 91 -0.66 -8.37 -21.92
N GLY A 92 -1.99 -8.56 -21.91
CA GLY A 92 -2.91 -7.51 -22.31
C GLY A 92 -3.18 -6.54 -21.16
N LEU A 93 -2.86 -5.26 -21.35
CA LEU A 93 -3.06 -4.20 -20.37
C LEU A 93 -4.17 -3.24 -20.85
N PRO A 94 -5.23 -3.01 -20.06
CA PRO A 94 -6.28 -2.06 -20.41
C PRO A 94 -5.73 -0.66 -20.68
N LYS A 95 -6.14 -0.04 -21.79
CA LYS A 95 -5.70 1.31 -22.19
C LYS A 95 -5.78 2.36 -21.07
N GLN A 96 -6.89 2.39 -20.33
CA GLN A 96 -7.06 3.33 -19.22
C GLN A 96 -6.10 3.07 -18.05
N MET A 97 -5.80 1.80 -17.77
CA MET A 97 -4.84 1.43 -16.72
C MET A 97 -3.43 1.80 -17.14
N ALA A 98 -3.05 1.48 -18.39
CA ALA A 98 -1.76 1.84 -18.94
C ALA A 98 -1.54 3.37 -18.91
N LEU A 99 -2.55 4.16 -19.31
CA LEU A 99 -2.44 5.61 -19.32
C LEU A 99 -2.13 6.21 -17.94
N GLU A 100 -2.74 5.69 -16.87
CA GLU A 100 -2.45 6.16 -15.51
C GLU A 100 -1.11 5.64 -14.96
N LEU A 101 -0.74 4.39 -15.26
CA LEU A 101 0.55 3.83 -14.85
C LEU A 101 1.73 4.56 -15.50
N PHE A 102 1.61 4.88 -16.79
CA PHE A 102 2.67 5.52 -17.58
C PHE A 102 2.52 7.04 -17.68
N LYS A 103 1.63 7.65 -16.90
CA LYS A 103 1.25 9.06 -16.99
C LYS A 103 2.43 10.04 -17.04
N PRO A 104 3.48 9.93 -16.19
CA PRO A 104 4.63 10.85 -16.28
C PRO A 104 5.42 10.70 -17.58
N PHE A 105 5.53 9.47 -18.09
CA PHE A 105 6.26 9.18 -19.33
C PHE A 105 5.50 9.72 -20.55
N VAL A 106 4.19 9.49 -20.61
CA VAL A 106 3.31 10.04 -21.64
C VAL A 106 3.33 11.56 -21.63
N MET A 107 3.23 12.18 -20.45
CA MET A 107 3.30 13.64 -20.30
C MET A 107 4.63 14.22 -20.78
N LYS A 108 5.75 13.55 -20.49
CA LYS A 108 7.07 13.95 -20.98
C LYS A 108 7.13 13.84 -22.50
N ARG A 109 6.73 12.69 -23.06
CA ARG A 109 6.80 12.44 -24.50
C ARG A 109 5.91 13.38 -25.31
N LEU A 110 4.74 13.77 -24.80
CA LEU A 110 3.87 14.78 -25.41
C LEU A 110 4.53 16.16 -25.53
N VAL A 111 5.39 16.53 -24.57
CA VAL A 111 6.14 17.79 -24.64
C VAL A 111 7.32 17.65 -25.61
N ASP A 112 8.02 16.52 -25.57
CA ASP A 112 9.17 16.26 -26.46
C ASP A 112 8.79 16.23 -27.96
N LEU A 113 7.55 15.84 -28.27
CA LEU A 113 6.99 15.81 -29.62
C LEU A 113 6.23 17.10 -30.02
N ASP A 114 6.34 18.17 -29.23
CA ASP A 114 5.65 19.45 -29.43
C ASP A 114 4.11 19.36 -29.51
N HIS A 115 3.51 18.24 -29.10
CA HIS A 115 2.05 18.11 -28.98
C HIS A 115 1.48 18.95 -27.83
N ALA A 116 2.30 19.22 -26.81
CA ALA A 116 1.95 20.05 -25.66
C ALA A 116 3.03 21.12 -25.39
N GLN A 117 2.62 22.39 -25.30
CA GLN A 117 3.52 23.52 -25.04
C GLN A 117 4.30 23.43 -23.71
N ASN A 118 3.74 22.75 -22.71
CA ASN A 118 4.37 22.55 -21.41
C ASN A 118 3.72 21.39 -20.66
N ILE A 119 4.35 20.99 -19.55
CA ILE A 119 3.91 19.85 -18.72
C ILE A 119 2.49 20.01 -18.15
N LYS A 120 2.05 21.25 -17.87
CA LYS A 120 0.69 21.51 -17.36
C LYS A 120 -0.35 21.29 -18.46
N SER A 121 -0.04 21.69 -19.69
CA SER A 121 -0.87 21.42 -20.87
C SER A 121 -0.93 19.91 -21.15
N ALA A 122 0.22 19.22 -21.12
CA ALA A 122 0.30 17.77 -21.30
C ALA A 122 -0.57 17.02 -20.29
N LYS A 123 -0.53 17.41 -19.01
CA LYS A 123 -1.40 16.86 -17.96
C LYS A 123 -2.88 16.98 -18.33
N ARG A 124 -3.33 18.16 -18.77
CA ARG A 124 -4.72 18.39 -19.20
C ARG A 124 -5.10 17.58 -20.44
N MET A 125 -4.15 17.37 -21.37
CA MET A 125 -4.39 16.55 -22.56
C MET A 125 -4.61 15.08 -22.20
N VAL A 126 -3.81 14.55 -21.26
CA VAL A 126 -3.96 13.19 -20.73
C VAL A 126 -5.28 13.03 -19.97
N GLU A 127 -5.63 13.97 -19.09
CA GLU A 127 -6.90 13.94 -18.33
C GLU A 127 -8.13 13.99 -19.25
N ARG A 128 -8.04 14.67 -20.38
CA ARG A 128 -9.09 14.75 -21.41
C ARG A 128 -9.05 13.61 -22.43
N GLN A 129 -8.08 12.69 -22.32
CA GLN A 129 -7.93 11.53 -23.21
C GLN A 129 -7.96 11.89 -24.70
N ARG A 130 -7.23 12.94 -25.09
CA ARG A 130 -7.13 13.34 -26.52
C ARG A 130 -6.55 12.20 -27.36
N SER A 131 -6.96 12.11 -28.64
CA SER A 131 -6.55 11.03 -29.55
C SER A 131 -5.04 10.78 -29.60
N VAL A 132 -4.25 11.85 -29.73
CA VAL A 132 -2.77 11.81 -29.81
C VAL A 132 -2.12 11.13 -28.59
N VAL A 133 -2.80 11.13 -27.43
CA VAL A 133 -2.29 10.49 -26.21
C VAL A 133 -2.14 8.98 -26.39
N TRP A 134 -3.01 8.36 -27.19
CA TRP A 134 -2.99 6.92 -27.41
C TRP A 134 -1.80 6.49 -28.27
N ASP A 135 -1.46 7.26 -29.32
CA ASP A 135 -0.30 7.00 -30.16
C ASP A 135 1.00 7.13 -29.36
N VAL A 136 1.09 8.18 -28.52
CA VAL A 136 2.22 8.38 -27.61
C VAL A 136 2.29 7.30 -26.54
N LEU A 137 1.14 6.82 -26.05
CA LEU A 137 1.11 5.74 -25.07
C LEU A 137 1.67 4.44 -25.68
N GLU A 138 1.30 4.11 -26.91
CA GLU A 138 1.80 2.91 -27.62
C GLU A 138 3.32 2.96 -27.81
N GLU A 139 3.87 4.13 -28.15
CA GLU A 139 5.32 4.33 -28.23
C GLU A 139 6.00 4.12 -26.86
N VAL A 140 5.44 4.69 -25.79
CA VAL A 140 6.02 4.66 -24.43
C VAL A 140 6.06 3.27 -23.81
N ILE A 141 5.09 2.41 -24.14
CA ILE A 141 5.00 1.06 -23.57
C ILE A 141 5.87 0.03 -24.29
N THR A 142 6.32 0.34 -25.51
CA THR A 142 7.12 -0.57 -26.33
C THR A 142 8.43 -0.89 -25.60
N GLU A 143 8.76 -2.18 -25.49
CA GLU A 143 9.93 -2.69 -24.74
C GLU A 143 10.00 -2.25 -23.25
N HIS A 144 8.88 -1.82 -22.65
CA HIS A 144 8.80 -1.43 -21.25
C HIS A 144 8.03 -2.48 -20.43
N PRO A 145 8.72 -3.47 -19.82
CA PRO A 145 8.05 -4.56 -19.14
C PRO A 145 7.30 -4.12 -17.88
N VAL A 146 6.17 -4.76 -17.62
CA VAL A 146 5.36 -4.60 -16.41
C VAL A 146 5.42 -5.87 -15.55
N LEU A 147 5.28 -5.72 -14.24
CA LEU A 147 5.22 -6.86 -13.31
C LEU A 147 3.76 -7.23 -13.00
N LEU A 148 3.40 -8.49 -13.27
CA LEU A 148 2.14 -9.08 -12.84
C LEU A 148 2.36 -9.93 -11.58
N ASN A 149 1.43 -9.82 -10.63
CA ASN A 149 1.45 -10.57 -9.37
C ASN A 149 0.03 -11.01 -9.00
N ARG A 150 -0.12 -12.26 -8.55
CA ARG A 150 -1.37 -12.79 -7.99
C ARG A 150 -1.15 -13.24 -6.55
N ALA A 151 -1.95 -12.70 -5.63
CA ALA A 151 -1.94 -13.11 -4.23
C ALA A 151 -2.77 -14.40 -4.04
N PRO A 152 -2.33 -15.34 -3.17
CA PRO A 152 -1.10 -15.32 -2.39
C PRO A 152 0.15 -15.70 -3.21
N THR A 153 1.25 -14.97 -3.01
CA THR A 153 2.53 -15.26 -3.67
C THR A 153 3.31 -16.33 -2.89
N LEU A 154 3.24 -17.59 -3.32
CA LEU A 154 3.85 -18.74 -2.62
C LEU A 154 5.33 -18.95 -2.96
N HIS A 155 5.72 -18.60 -4.18
CA HIS A 155 7.08 -18.78 -4.70
C HIS A 155 7.41 -17.68 -5.70
N ARG A 156 8.68 -17.59 -6.11
CA ARG A 156 9.17 -16.54 -7.02
C ARG A 156 8.37 -16.40 -8.32
N LEU A 157 7.84 -17.49 -8.88
CA LEU A 157 7.06 -17.46 -10.12
C LEU A 157 5.68 -16.82 -9.99
N GLY A 158 5.24 -16.46 -8.77
CA GLY A 158 4.00 -15.69 -8.56
C GLY A 158 4.14 -14.20 -8.88
N ILE A 159 5.33 -13.75 -9.26
CA ILE A 159 5.61 -12.44 -9.85
C ILE A 159 6.40 -12.67 -11.13
N GLN A 160 5.90 -12.18 -12.26
CA GLN A 160 6.59 -12.31 -13.55
C GLN A 160 6.49 -11.00 -14.34
N ALA A 161 7.49 -10.76 -15.18
CA ALA A 161 7.54 -9.60 -16.06
C ALA A 161 6.96 -9.95 -17.44
N PHE A 162 6.19 -9.04 -18.01
CA PHE A 162 5.59 -9.18 -19.34
C PHE A 162 5.70 -7.87 -20.11
N GLU A 163 5.79 -7.96 -21.42
CA GLU A 163 5.62 -6.83 -22.32
C GLU A 163 4.12 -6.51 -22.44
N PRO A 164 3.69 -5.28 -22.09
CA PRO A 164 2.29 -4.88 -22.17
C PRO A 164 1.86 -4.69 -23.62
N GLN A 165 0.70 -5.22 -23.97
CA GLN A 165 -0.01 -4.98 -25.22
C GLN A 165 -1.32 -4.25 -24.89
N LEU A 166 -1.59 -3.12 -25.55
CA LEU A 166 -2.81 -2.36 -25.27
C LEU A 166 -4.04 -3.15 -25.70
N VAL A 167 -4.97 -3.36 -24.77
CA VAL A 167 -6.25 -4.01 -25.05
C VAL A 167 -7.41 -3.11 -24.68
N GLU A 168 -8.52 -3.31 -25.39
CA GLU A 168 -9.79 -2.69 -25.05
C GLU A 168 -10.42 -3.34 -23.80
N GLY A 169 -11.33 -2.61 -23.17
CA GLY A 169 -12.03 -3.05 -21.96
C GLY A 169 -11.27 -2.72 -20.67
N LYS A 170 -11.55 -3.47 -19.60
CA LYS A 170 -11.05 -3.19 -18.24
C LYS A 170 -10.28 -4.35 -17.60
N ALA A 171 -10.25 -5.52 -18.24
CA ALA A 171 -9.62 -6.72 -17.69
C ALA A 171 -8.18 -6.89 -18.21
N ILE A 172 -7.29 -7.38 -17.34
CA ILE A 172 -5.92 -7.76 -17.73
C ILE A 172 -6.00 -9.11 -18.44
N GLN A 173 -5.38 -9.23 -19.61
CA GLN A 173 -5.30 -10.51 -20.31
C GLN A 173 -3.98 -11.20 -19.97
N ILE A 174 -4.04 -12.47 -19.60
CA ILE A 174 -2.84 -13.27 -19.29
C ILE A 174 -2.73 -14.48 -20.23
N HIS A 175 -1.48 -14.88 -20.48
CA HIS A 175 -1.19 -16.05 -21.28
C HIS A 175 -1.63 -17.35 -20.56
N PRO A 176 -2.31 -18.30 -21.23
CA PRO A 176 -2.80 -19.52 -20.58
C PRO A 176 -1.70 -20.35 -19.89
N LEU A 177 -0.51 -20.44 -20.49
CA LEU A 177 0.60 -21.25 -19.95
C LEU A 177 1.21 -20.72 -18.65
N VAL A 178 0.99 -19.45 -18.29
CA VAL A 178 1.51 -18.91 -17.02
C VAL A 178 0.54 -19.10 -15.85
N CYS A 179 -0.70 -19.51 -16.12
CA CYS A 179 -1.73 -19.70 -15.09
C CYS A 179 -1.25 -20.66 -13.99
N THR A 180 -0.61 -21.78 -14.34
CA THR A 180 -0.10 -22.75 -13.36
C THR A 180 0.90 -22.14 -12.38
N ALA A 181 1.71 -21.18 -12.83
CA ALA A 181 2.66 -20.47 -11.97
C ALA A 181 1.97 -19.44 -11.05
N PHE A 182 0.85 -18.86 -11.49
CA PHE A 182 0.05 -17.93 -10.66
C PHE A 182 -1.01 -18.64 -9.81
N ASN A 183 -1.21 -19.94 -10.01
CA ASN A 183 -2.23 -20.82 -9.40
C ASN A 183 -3.66 -20.34 -9.65
#